data_AF-A0A2D6TQT0-F1
#
_entry.id   AF-A0A2D6TQT0-F1
#
_cell.length_a   1.000
_cell.length_b   1.000
_cell.length_c   1.000
_cell.angle_alpha   90.00
_cell.angle_beta   90.00
_cell.angle_gamma   90.00
#
_symmetry.space_group_name_H-M   'P 1'
#
loop_
_entity.id
_entity.type
_entity.pdbx_description
1 polymer ?
#
loop_
_entity_poly.entity_id
_entity_poly.type
_entity_poly.pdbx_seq_one_letter_code
_entity_poly.pdbx_strand_id
1 'polypeptide(L)'
;MASARAEGDSEPETYTLTNGDVTLVVPLTYLDPVYSYSTEGVWVYVAYPDFKVLDIERTELEGLMAEGKIIDFSLSKVPAGKEKETAVEKHLKQNRADKKVGDEFGLIHYTQSAENRAHLSDVWVDSAEDASFIVCNEGDKSTCSHYLYVDNFYMIIFYPKTELQHWATIKEKVSALYSSFKTE
;
A
#
# COMPACT_ATOMS: atom_id res chain seq x y z
N MET A 1 3.10 -36.24 42.76
CA MET A 1 4.15 -35.62 41.92
C MET A 1 3.45 -34.76 40.89
N ALA A 2 3.49 -33.44 41.06
CA ALA A 2 2.95 -32.49 40.10
C ALA A 2 3.95 -32.39 38.94
N SER A 3 3.51 -32.74 37.74
CA SER A 3 4.27 -32.47 36.52
C SER A 3 4.10 -30.98 36.21
N ALA A 4 5.16 -30.21 36.40
CA ALA A 4 5.22 -28.83 35.95
C ALA A 4 5.11 -28.84 34.41
N ARG A 5 4.00 -28.33 33.89
CA ARG A 5 3.94 -27.91 32.48
C ARG A 5 4.87 -26.72 32.33
N ALA A 6 5.76 -26.79 31.36
CA ALA A 6 6.66 -25.71 30.99
C ALA A 6 5.84 -24.43 30.71
N GLU A 7 6.26 -23.35 31.35
CA GLU A 7 5.79 -21.99 31.11
C GLU A 7 6.23 -21.54 29.71
N GLY A 8 5.25 -21.03 28.95
CA GLY A 8 5.42 -19.90 28.03
C GLY A 8 6.44 -20.03 26.89
N ASP A 9 6.06 -20.71 25.81
CA ASP A 9 6.37 -20.15 24.48
C ASP A 9 5.33 -19.05 24.24
N SER A 10 5.67 -17.80 24.57
CA SER A 10 4.91 -16.66 24.09
C SER A 10 5.01 -16.66 22.57
N GLU A 11 3.88 -16.81 21.88
CA GLU A 11 3.85 -16.67 20.42
C GLU A 11 4.51 -15.33 20.03
N PRO A 12 5.29 -15.30 18.94
CA PRO A 12 5.98 -14.08 18.55
C PRO A 12 4.98 -12.95 18.34
N GLU A 13 5.04 -11.88 19.13
CA GLU A 13 4.13 -10.73 19.04
C GLU A 13 4.37 -9.86 17.79
N THR A 14 5.44 -10.15 17.05
CA THR A 14 5.91 -9.36 15.91
C THR A 14 6.35 -10.24 14.75
N TYR A 15 6.17 -9.73 13.54
CA TYR A 15 6.69 -10.26 12.29
C TYR A 15 7.90 -9.45 11.82
N THR A 16 8.97 -10.12 11.41
CA THR A 16 10.19 -9.47 10.92
C THR A 16 10.35 -9.65 9.42
N LEU A 17 10.58 -8.56 8.70
CA LEU A 17 10.83 -8.53 7.26
C LEU A 17 12.16 -7.84 6.95
N THR A 18 13.14 -8.58 6.43
CA THR A 18 14.46 -8.04 6.08
C THR A 18 14.68 -8.04 4.57
N ASN A 19 15.14 -6.93 4.01
CA ASN A 19 15.62 -6.84 2.63
C ASN A 19 16.85 -5.92 2.50
N GLY A 20 17.97 -6.49 2.06
CA GLY A 20 19.25 -5.81 2.07
C GLY A 20 19.69 -5.45 3.50
N ASP A 21 19.98 -4.18 3.72
CA ASP A 21 20.36 -3.57 5.00
C ASP A 21 19.16 -3.08 5.84
N VAL A 22 17.94 -3.21 5.33
CA VAL A 22 16.73 -2.74 6.03
C VAL A 22 15.97 -3.91 6.64
N THR A 23 15.70 -3.80 7.93
CA THR A 23 14.83 -4.71 8.70
C THR A 23 13.61 -3.96 9.22
N LEU A 24 12.44 -4.56 9.04
CA LEU A 24 11.16 -4.10 9.56
C LEU A 24 10.66 -5.07 10.62
N VAL A 25 10.19 -4.54 11.75
CA VAL A 25 9.50 -5.29 12.80
C VAL A 25 8.07 -4.77 12.90
N VAL A 26 7.11 -5.59 12.49
CA VAL A 26 5.69 -5.24 12.41
C VAL A 26 4.92 -6.03 13.48
N PRO A 27 4.15 -5.39 14.37
CA PRO A 27 3.29 -6.11 15.30
C PRO A 27 2.31 -7.05 14.58
N LEU A 28 2.10 -8.28 15.06
CA LEU A 28 1.16 -9.21 14.42
C LEU A 28 -0.27 -8.68 14.41
N THR A 29 -0.65 -7.89 15.42
CA THR A 29 -1.97 -7.23 15.49
C THR A 29 -2.20 -6.23 14.36
N TYR A 30 -1.14 -5.77 13.69
CA TYR A 30 -1.24 -4.84 12.58
C TYR A 30 -1.42 -5.56 11.25
N LEU A 31 -1.14 -6.86 11.22
CA LEU A 31 -1.20 -7.67 10.02
C LEU A 31 -2.62 -8.08 9.68
N ASP A 32 -2.86 -8.17 8.39
CA ASP A 32 -4.09 -8.68 7.82
C ASP A 32 -4.42 -10.11 8.33
N PRO A 33 -5.59 -10.35 8.95
CA PRO A 33 -6.01 -11.68 9.38
C PRO A 33 -6.52 -12.57 8.22
N VAL A 34 -6.77 -11.98 7.05
CA VAL A 34 -7.33 -12.60 5.84
C VAL A 34 -6.24 -12.96 4.84
N TYR A 35 -5.30 -12.06 4.57
CA TYR A 35 -4.24 -12.25 3.60
C TYR A 35 -2.94 -12.73 4.25
N SER A 36 -2.33 -13.77 3.66
CA SER A 36 -1.10 -14.36 4.17
C SER A 36 0.05 -13.36 4.17
N TYR A 37 0.63 -13.10 5.34
CA TYR A 37 2.01 -12.62 5.41
C TYR A 37 2.94 -13.75 4.94
N SER A 38 3.90 -13.41 4.08
CA SER A 38 4.88 -14.37 3.53
C SER A 38 6.28 -13.81 3.68
N THR A 39 7.31 -14.63 3.46
CA THR A 39 8.70 -14.16 3.43
C THR A 39 8.96 -13.00 2.47
N GLU A 40 8.04 -12.76 1.54
CA GLU A 40 8.13 -11.75 0.50
C GLU A 40 7.39 -10.45 0.83
N GLY A 41 6.50 -10.44 1.83
CA GLY A 41 5.73 -9.24 2.16
C GLY A 41 4.61 -9.40 3.18
N VAL A 42 4.05 -8.26 3.58
CA VAL A 42 2.99 -8.11 4.59
C VAL A 42 1.90 -7.15 4.12
N TRP A 43 0.72 -7.27 4.73
CA TRP A 43 -0.42 -6.37 4.55
C TRP A 43 -0.79 -5.76 5.90
N VAL A 44 -1.05 -4.46 5.92
CA VAL A 44 -1.37 -3.69 7.13
C VAL A 44 -2.59 -2.83 6.90
N TYR A 45 -3.51 -2.79 7.86
CA TYR A 45 -4.71 -1.96 7.82
C TYR A 45 -4.65 -0.79 8.80
N VAL A 46 -5.10 0.38 8.35
CA VAL A 46 -5.31 1.53 9.21
C VAL A 46 -6.69 2.12 9.00
N ALA A 47 -7.29 2.59 10.09
CA ALA A 47 -8.53 3.36 10.05
C ALA A 47 -8.32 4.67 9.30
N TYR A 48 -9.30 5.10 8.51
CA TYR A 48 -9.34 6.43 7.90
C TYR A 48 -10.51 7.23 8.49
N PRO A 49 -10.35 8.53 8.82
CA PRO A 49 -9.19 9.41 8.56
C PRO A 49 -8.15 9.47 9.68
N ASP A 50 -8.28 8.67 10.74
CA ASP A 50 -7.43 8.81 11.94
C ASP A 50 -6.06 8.11 11.83
N PHE A 51 -5.87 7.24 10.84
CA PHE A 51 -4.67 6.41 10.62
C PHE A 51 -4.24 5.57 11.83
N LYS A 52 -5.21 5.21 12.69
CA LYS A 52 -4.98 4.30 13.80
C LYS A 52 -4.96 2.87 13.27
N VAL A 53 -4.02 2.07 13.77
CA VAL A 53 -4.01 0.65 13.42
C VAL A 53 -5.22 -0.04 14.05
N LEU A 54 -5.84 -0.91 13.26
CA LEU A 54 -7.07 -1.59 13.64
C LEU A 54 -6.75 -2.88 14.38
N ASP A 55 -7.19 -2.96 15.63
CA ASP A 55 -7.28 -4.21 16.40
C ASP A 55 -8.73 -4.68 16.35
N ILE A 56 -9.13 -5.30 15.22
CA ILE A 56 -10.51 -5.67 14.94
C ILE A 56 -10.62 -7.09 14.39
N GLU A 57 -11.75 -7.74 14.69
CA GLU A 57 -12.11 -9.05 14.15
C GLU A 57 -12.38 -8.97 12.62
N ARG A 58 -12.11 -10.06 11.90
CA ARG A 58 -12.24 -10.13 10.43
C ARG A 58 -13.59 -9.65 9.87
N THR A 59 -14.70 -9.97 10.55
CA THR A 59 -16.05 -9.62 10.07
C THR A 59 -16.31 -8.10 10.15
N GLU A 60 -15.68 -7.43 11.11
CA GLU A 60 -15.78 -5.97 11.28
C GLU A 60 -14.91 -5.24 10.23
N LEU A 61 -13.75 -5.83 9.90
CA LEU A 61 -12.87 -5.36 8.82
C LEU A 61 -13.60 -5.31 7.46
N GLU A 62 -14.28 -6.39 7.07
CA GLU A 62 -14.98 -6.46 5.77
C GLU A 62 -16.06 -5.36 5.62
N GLY A 63 -16.76 -5.01 6.72
CA GLY A 63 -17.74 -3.93 6.74
C GLY A 63 -17.09 -2.55 6.57
N LEU A 64 -16.02 -2.27 7.31
CA LEU A 64 -15.31 -1.00 7.25
C LEU A 64 -14.60 -0.77 5.91
N MET A 65 -14.08 -1.84 5.28
CA MET A 65 -13.54 -1.79 3.92
C MET A 65 -14.62 -1.40 2.91
N ALA A 66 -15.81 -1.99 3.01
CA ALA A 66 -16.93 -1.67 2.12
C ALA A 66 -17.41 -0.22 2.27
N GLU A 67 -17.25 0.36 3.47
CA GLU A 67 -17.56 1.76 3.76
C GLU A 67 -16.45 2.75 3.39
N GLY A 68 -15.30 2.27 2.92
CA GLY A 68 -14.16 3.13 2.57
C GLY A 68 -13.48 3.77 3.79
N LYS A 69 -13.69 3.23 4.99
CA LYS A 69 -13.12 3.73 6.26
C LYS A 69 -11.76 3.12 6.57
N ILE A 70 -11.17 2.44 5.61
CA ILE A 70 -9.91 1.72 5.75
C ILE A 70 -9.00 2.13 4.62
N ILE A 71 -7.74 2.36 5.00
CA ILE A 71 -6.61 2.35 4.08
C ILE A 71 -5.85 1.08 4.38
N ASP A 72 -5.60 0.29 3.34
CA ASP A 72 -4.74 -0.87 3.42
C ASP A 72 -3.46 -0.61 2.66
N PHE A 73 -2.35 -1.13 3.15
CA PHE A 73 -1.12 -1.11 2.37
C PHE A 73 -0.37 -2.43 2.47
N SER A 74 0.20 -2.79 1.33
CA SER A 74 1.09 -3.93 1.21
C SER A 74 2.54 -3.45 1.19
N LEU A 75 3.42 -4.20 1.85
CA LEU A 75 4.87 -4.04 1.77
C LEU A 75 5.44 -5.32 1.17
N SER A 76 6.10 -5.22 0.03
CA SER A 76 6.75 -6.34 -0.65
C SER A 76 8.22 -6.06 -0.84
N LYS A 77 9.06 -7.10 -0.74
CA LYS A 77 10.48 -6.98 -1.06
C LYS A 77 10.66 -6.62 -2.54
N VAL A 78 11.51 -5.64 -2.83
CA VAL A 78 12.00 -5.43 -4.19
C VAL A 78 13.12 -6.46 -4.45
N PRO A 79 12.97 -7.35 -5.44
CA PRO A 79 14.04 -8.24 -5.83
C PRO A 79 15.27 -7.45 -6.28
N ALA A 80 16.45 -7.91 -5.89
CA ALA A 80 17.71 -7.32 -6.34
C ALA A 80 17.74 -7.23 -7.89
N GLY A 81 18.11 -6.06 -8.42
CA GLY A 81 18.22 -5.82 -9.86
C GLY A 81 16.91 -5.48 -10.58
N LYS A 82 15.77 -5.31 -9.88
CA LYS A 82 14.59 -4.66 -10.49
C LYS A 82 14.81 -3.15 -10.56
N GLU A 83 14.64 -2.60 -11.76
CA GLU A 83 14.72 -1.16 -12.00
C GLU A 83 13.48 -0.44 -11.47
N LYS A 84 13.69 0.49 -10.54
CA LYS A 84 12.66 1.42 -10.07
C LYS A 84 12.34 2.49 -11.12
N GLU A 85 13.38 2.92 -11.84
CA GLU A 85 13.37 4.04 -12.79
C GLU A 85 12.35 3.88 -13.92
N THR A 86 11.95 2.65 -14.25
CA THR A 86 11.00 2.38 -15.35
C THR A 86 9.58 2.04 -14.87
N ALA A 87 9.32 2.06 -13.56
CA ALA A 87 8.02 1.64 -13.02
C ALA A 87 6.88 2.53 -13.51
N VAL A 88 7.04 3.86 -13.49
CA VAL A 88 6.01 4.80 -13.97
C VAL A 88 5.73 4.57 -15.45
N GLU A 89 6.75 4.53 -16.30
CA GLU A 89 6.60 4.31 -17.75
C GLU A 89 5.89 2.99 -18.07
N LYS A 90 6.26 1.93 -17.33
CA LYS A 90 5.63 0.62 -17.47
C LYS A 90 4.14 0.69 -17.16
N HIS A 91 3.74 1.36 -16.07
CA HIS A 91 2.33 1.47 -15.68
C HIS A 91 1.54 2.39 -16.62
N LEU A 92 2.13 3.48 -17.11
CA LEU A 92 1.52 4.31 -18.16
C LEU A 92 1.26 3.48 -19.42
N LYS A 93 2.23 2.67 -19.86
CA LYS A 93 2.10 1.81 -21.04
C LYS A 93 1.07 0.69 -20.85
N GLN A 94 1.00 0.08 -19.67
CA GLN A 94 0.04 -0.97 -19.33
C GLN A 94 -1.40 -0.44 -19.33
N ASN A 95 -1.62 0.74 -18.75
CA ASN A 95 -2.93 1.39 -18.68
C ASN A 95 -3.28 2.19 -19.95
N ARG A 96 -2.36 2.26 -20.92
CA ARG A 96 -2.50 3.08 -22.15
C ARG A 96 -2.75 4.56 -21.84
N ALA A 97 -2.27 5.04 -20.69
CA ALA A 97 -2.40 6.41 -20.24
C ALA A 97 -1.36 7.29 -20.96
N ASP A 98 -1.60 7.56 -22.25
CA ASP A 98 -0.67 8.21 -23.18
C ASP A 98 -0.92 9.72 -23.35
N LYS A 99 -2.03 10.24 -22.81
CA LYS A 99 -2.42 11.64 -22.91
C LYS A 99 -2.24 12.34 -21.56
N LYS A 100 -1.29 13.27 -21.46
CA LYS A 100 -1.20 14.19 -20.32
C LYS A 100 -2.38 15.17 -20.37
N VAL A 101 -3.19 15.21 -19.32
CA VAL A 101 -4.36 16.10 -19.21
C VAL A 101 -4.01 17.40 -18.49
N GLY A 102 -3.11 17.35 -17.51
CA GLY A 102 -2.69 18.52 -16.74
C GLY A 102 -2.19 18.13 -15.36
N ASP A 103 -2.23 19.11 -14.45
CA ASP A 103 -1.98 18.91 -13.02
C ASP A 103 -3.31 18.83 -12.27
N GLU A 104 -3.51 17.78 -11.48
CA GLU A 104 -4.70 17.55 -10.67
C GLU A 104 -4.26 17.13 -9.26
N PHE A 105 -4.77 17.80 -8.21
CA PHE A 105 -4.34 17.59 -6.81
C PHE A 105 -2.83 17.69 -6.57
N GLY A 106 -2.10 18.42 -7.42
CA GLY A 106 -0.63 18.50 -7.38
C GLY A 106 0.09 17.32 -8.03
N LEU A 107 -0.62 16.46 -8.77
CA LEU A 107 -0.09 15.32 -9.51
C LEU A 107 -0.23 15.54 -11.01
N ILE A 108 0.69 14.97 -11.80
CA ILE A 108 0.54 14.97 -13.26
C ILE A 108 -0.45 13.87 -13.67
N HIS A 109 -1.59 14.25 -14.26
CA HIS A 109 -2.65 13.33 -14.65
C HIS A 109 -2.52 12.86 -16.10
N TYR A 110 -2.58 11.54 -16.30
CA TYR A 110 -2.54 10.87 -17.59
C TYR A 110 -3.80 10.02 -17.81
N THR A 111 -4.38 10.15 -19.00
CA THR A 111 -5.57 9.42 -19.47
C THR A 111 -5.31 8.77 -20.83
N GLN A 112 -6.29 8.04 -21.36
CA GLN A 112 -6.19 7.40 -22.67
C GLN A 112 -6.61 8.36 -23.79
N SER A 113 -5.81 8.47 -24.84
CA SER A 113 -6.12 9.31 -26.01
C SER A 113 -7.30 8.81 -26.85
N ALA A 114 -7.56 7.50 -26.84
CA ALA A 114 -8.60 6.86 -27.64
C ALA A 114 -9.87 6.57 -26.83
N GLU A 115 -11.03 7.04 -27.30
CA GLU A 115 -12.32 6.91 -26.60
C GLU A 115 -12.71 5.46 -26.28
N ASN A 116 -12.38 4.50 -27.14
CA ASN A 116 -12.67 3.09 -26.91
C ASN A 116 -11.84 2.46 -25.76
N ARG A 117 -10.93 3.23 -25.15
CA ARG A 117 -10.07 2.84 -24.03
C ARG A 117 -10.36 3.62 -22.76
N ALA A 118 -11.38 4.48 -22.74
CA ALA A 118 -11.77 5.28 -21.57
C ALA A 118 -12.23 4.45 -20.35
N HIS A 119 -12.37 3.13 -20.51
CA HIS A 119 -12.66 2.20 -19.42
C HIS A 119 -11.39 1.71 -18.70
N LEU A 120 -10.20 2.03 -19.22
CA LEU A 120 -8.92 1.71 -18.58
C LEU A 120 -8.62 2.73 -17.49
N SER A 121 -7.80 2.31 -16.52
CA SER A 121 -7.45 3.15 -15.38
C SER A 121 -6.63 4.37 -15.78
N ASP A 122 -6.98 5.50 -15.17
CA ASP A 122 -6.18 6.71 -15.19
C ASP A 122 -4.95 6.57 -14.28
N VAL A 123 -3.92 7.37 -14.57
CA VAL A 123 -2.66 7.38 -13.83
C VAL A 123 -2.31 8.80 -13.42
N TRP A 124 -2.07 9.01 -12.12
CA TRP A 124 -1.54 10.26 -11.58
C TRP A 124 -0.09 10.03 -11.13
N VAL A 125 0.83 10.89 -11.56
CA VAL A 125 2.26 10.77 -11.25
C VAL A 125 2.66 11.88 -10.30
N ASP A 126 3.19 11.48 -9.15
CA ASP A 126 3.77 12.36 -8.13
C ASP A 126 5.25 12.63 -8.44
N SER A 127 6.04 11.56 -8.58
CA SER A 127 7.46 11.63 -8.90
C SER A 127 7.88 10.45 -9.77
N ALA A 128 8.36 10.74 -10.97
CA ALA A 128 8.90 9.71 -11.86
C ALA A 128 10.25 9.16 -11.35
N GLU A 129 11.06 10.02 -10.73
CA GLU A 129 12.36 9.67 -10.14
C GLU A 129 12.18 8.70 -8.96
N ASP A 130 11.24 8.98 -8.07
CA ASP A 130 10.96 8.14 -6.90
C ASP A 130 10.00 6.97 -7.21
N ALA A 131 9.56 6.87 -8.47
CA ALA A 131 8.54 5.93 -8.90
C ALA A 131 7.26 5.96 -8.03
N SER A 132 6.80 7.17 -7.69
CA SER A 132 5.57 7.43 -6.94
C SER A 132 4.44 7.79 -7.89
N PHE A 133 3.42 6.93 -7.96
CA PHE A 133 2.28 7.12 -8.86
C PHE A 133 1.03 6.41 -8.35
N ILE A 134 -0.13 6.87 -8.79
CA ILE A 134 -1.45 6.39 -8.37
C ILE A 134 -2.20 5.92 -9.60
N VAL A 135 -2.79 4.73 -9.53
CA VAL A 135 -3.65 4.18 -10.57
C VAL A 135 -5.03 3.98 -9.96
N CYS A 136 -6.05 4.62 -10.52
CA CYS A 136 -7.43 4.44 -10.04
C CYS A 136 -8.26 3.71 -11.10
N ASN A 137 -9.03 2.72 -10.68
CA ASN A 137 -9.99 2.06 -11.55
C ASN A 137 -11.30 2.86 -11.66
N GLU A 138 -12.02 2.66 -12.76
CA GLU A 138 -13.35 3.22 -12.96
C GLU A 138 -14.43 2.19 -12.54
N GLY A 139 -15.52 2.66 -11.94
CA GLY A 139 -16.67 1.84 -11.54
C GLY A 139 -17.34 2.30 -10.24
N ASP A 140 -18.43 1.63 -9.87
CA ASP A 140 -19.26 1.97 -8.70
C ASP A 140 -18.52 1.87 -7.35
N LYS A 141 -17.41 1.11 -7.32
CA LYS A 141 -16.49 0.99 -6.17
C LYS A 141 -15.07 1.33 -6.60
N SER A 142 -14.89 2.54 -7.13
CA SER A 142 -13.58 3.00 -7.60
C SER A 142 -12.58 3.11 -6.45
N THR A 143 -11.44 2.45 -6.62
CA THR A 143 -10.30 2.40 -5.72
C THR A 143 -9.04 2.88 -6.43
N CYS A 144 -8.16 3.49 -5.67
CA CYS A 144 -6.84 3.91 -6.10
C CYS A 144 -5.78 3.02 -5.48
N SER A 145 -4.79 2.63 -6.28
CA SER A 145 -3.57 1.97 -5.86
C SER A 145 -2.43 2.96 -5.98
N HIS A 146 -1.87 3.39 -4.86
CA HIS A 146 -0.72 4.30 -4.78
C HIS A 146 0.55 3.50 -4.57
N TYR A 147 1.37 3.49 -5.61
CA TYR A 147 2.63 2.80 -5.67
C TYR A 147 3.76 3.67 -5.20
N LEU A 148 4.58 3.13 -4.29
CA LEU A 148 5.75 3.78 -3.72
C LEU A 148 6.92 2.79 -3.68
N TYR A 149 8.12 3.27 -4.00
CA TYR A 149 9.36 2.53 -3.75
C TYR A 149 10.10 3.19 -2.60
N VAL A 150 10.20 2.50 -1.47
CA VAL A 150 10.82 3.03 -0.24
C VAL A 150 11.89 2.04 0.21
N ASP A 151 13.13 2.51 0.34
CA ASP A 151 14.31 1.67 0.60
C ASP A 151 14.38 0.47 -0.36
N ASN A 152 14.45 -0.76 0.17
CA ASN A 152 14.43 -2.00 -0.61
C ASN A 152 13.02 -2.60 -0.72
N PHE A 153 11.97 -1.83 -0.44
CA PHE A 153 10.59 -2.28 -0.45
C PHE A 153 9.76 -1.57 -1.52
N TYR A 154 8.75 -2.27 -1.97
CA TYR A 154 7.69 -1.78 -2.83
C TYR A 154 6.41 -1.78 -2.02
N MET A 155 5.82 -0.61 -1.89
CA MET A 155 4.62 -0.38 -1.12
C MET A 155 3.47 -0.03 -2.06
N ILE A 156 2.31 -0.63 -1.83
CA ILE A 156 1.07 -0.24 -2.50
C ILE A 156 0.08 0.15 -1.42
N ILE A 157 -0.41 1.38 -1.46
CA ILE A 157 -1.47 1.88 -0.58
C ILE A 157 -2.77 1.88 -1.36
N PHE A 158 -3.83 1.29 -0.80
CA PHE A 158 -5.14 1.22 -1.40
C PHE A 158 -6.12 2.10 -0.63
N TYR A 159 -6.89 2.89 -1.36
CA TYR A 159 -7.91 3.78 -0.79
C TYR A 159 -9.03 4.07 -1.80
N PRO A 160 -10.23 4.49 -1.35
CA PRO A 160 -11.31 4.89 -2.26
C PRO A 160 -10.91 6.08 -3.14
N LYS A 161 -11.36 6.11 -4.40
CA LYS A 161 -11.05 7.22 -5.32
C LYS A 161 -11.58 8.57 -4.82
N THR A 162 -12.63 8.58 -4.01
CA THR A 162 -13.14 9.81 -3.36
C THR A 162 -12.10 10.50 -2.48
N GLU A 163 -11.12 9.75 -1.98
CA GLU A 163 -10.05 10.26 -1.12
C GLU A 163 -8.79 10.65 -1.90
N LEU A 164 -8.80 10.58 -3.25
CA LEU A 164 -7.64 10.92 -4.08
C LEU A 164 -7.11 12.33 -3.80
N GLN A 165 -7.98 13.31 -3.55
CA GLN A 165 -7.57 14.67 -3.20
C GLN A 165 -6.73 14.75 -1.89
N HIS A 166 -6.76 13.71 -1.07
CA HIS A 166 -6.03 13.59 0.19
C HIS A 166 -4.79 12.68 0.10
N TRP A 167 -4.38 12.28 -1.12
CA TRP A 167 -3.27 11.37 -1.38
C TRP A 167 -1.99 11.74 -0.62
N ALA A 168 -1.66 13.05 -0.53
CA ALA A 168 -0.44 13.51 0.10
C ALA A 168 -0.42 13.19 1.60
N THR A 169 -1.55 13.45 2.29
CA THR A 169 -1.73 13.10 3.70
C THR A 169 -1.69 11.58 3.90
N ILE A 170 -2.35 10.83 3.01
CA ILE A 170 -2.35 9.36 3.05
C ILE A 170 -0.93 8.83 2.94
N LYS A 171 -0.17 9.28 1.93
CA LYS A 171 1.23 8.94 1.72
C LYS A 171 2.09 9.28 2.94
N GLU A 172 1.93 10.50 3.49
CA GLU A 172 2.68 10.94 4.66
C GLU A 172 2.44 10.02 5.87
N LYS A 173 1.18 9.73 6.20
CA LYS A 173 0.82 8.93 7.37
C LYS A 173 1.24 7.48 7.23
N VAL A 174 1.05 6.88 6.06
CA VAL A 174 1.51 5.50 5.81
C VAL A 174 3.05 5.42 5.81
N SER A 175 3.75 6.42 5.26
CA SER A 175 5.22 6.47 5.29
C SER A 175 5.76 6.64 6.70
N ALA A 176 5.07 7.40 7.56
CA ALA A 176 5.41 7.52 8.97
C ALA A 176 5.21 6.19 9.72
N LEU A 177 4.14 5.46 9.43
CA LEU A 177 3.89 4.14 9.99
C LEU A 177 4.96 3.12 9.52
N TYR A 178 5.28 3.11 8.23
CA TYR A 178 6.40 2.32 7.70
C TYR A 178 7.71 2.61 8.44
N SER A 179 8.03 3.90 8.65
CA SER A 179 9.25 4.32 9.35
C SER A 179 9.28 3.83 10.80
N SER A 180 8.12 3.74 11.46
CA SER A 180 8.01 3.20 12.83
C SER A 180 8.33 1.70 12.94
N PHE A 181 8.27 0.96 11.82
CA PHE A 181 8.65 -0.46 11.80
C PHE A 181 10.14 -0.67 11.59
N LYS A 182 10.90 0.34 11.14
CA LYS A 182 12.33 0.19 10.88
C LYS A 182 13.09 0.03 12.19
N THR A 183 13.99 -0.94 12.24
CA THR A 183 14.95 -1.09 13.33
C THR A 183 16.27 -0.40 12.95
N GLU A 184 16.90 0.28 13.91
CA GLU A 184 18.24 0.88 13.77
C GLU A 184 19.35 -0.16 13.54
#